data_AF-A0A730F703-F1
#
_entry.id   AF-A0A730F703-F1
#
_cell.length_a   1.000
_cell.length_b   1.000
_cell.length_c   1.000
_cell.angle_alpha   90.00
_cell.angle_beta   90.00
_cell.angle_gamma   90.00
#
_symmetry.space_group_name_H-M   'P 1'
#
loop_
_entity.id
_entity.type
_entity.pdbx_description
1 polymer ?
#
loop_
_entity_poly.entity_id
_entity_poly.type
_entity_poly.pdbx_seq_one_letter_code
_entity_poly.pdbx_strand_id
1 'polypeptide(L)'
;MTKLQPGVHHFHGTPVWGSAGDVHRIAVNGAGAFVSYVRPDQIAASIKYASAVGIDNGAFSAWMRGLVIDWRNFYKWLINYYHHPKVAFFVIPDVVEGGESDNDALIRLVPRMFHDKAVPVWHLHESLDRLVELCREWPRVCFGSSGEFAVIRTARWHRRMQDAFETIYCKYNFQTSIHGLRMLDGRVLGNYPLATADSTNLACNVPKFNSKYPELTRAIREAEYSRGLSAKELKATILKNRCAILKGAIEAVEPPSISEWVSKGLQPFQLELEIA
;
A
#
# COMPACT_ATOMS: atom_id res chain seq x y z
N MET A 1 5.07 30.35 -1.90
CA MET A 1 4.05 29.31 -2.06
C MET A 1 4.59 28.25 -3.00
N THR A 2 5.28 27.26 -2.46
CA THR A 2 5.79 26.10 -3.20
C THR A 2 4.59 25.29 -3.68
N LYS A 3 4.45 25.11 -5.00
CA LYS A 3 3.46 24.20 -5.59
C LYS A 3 3.61 22.84 -4.90
N LEU A 4 2.59 22.39 -4.17
CA LEU A 4 2.53 21.00 -3.68
C LEU A 4 2.74 20.11 -4.91
N GLN A 5 3.73 19.21 -4.82
CA GLN A 5 3.81 18.11 -5.78
C GLN A 5 2.45 17.38 -5.78
N PRO A 6 1.98 16.86 -6.93
CA PRO A 6 0.83 15.96 -6.94
C PRO A 6 1.07 14.89 -5.87
N GLY A 7 0.09 14.70 -4.98
CA GLY A 7 0.23 13.80 -3.84
C GLY A 7 0.62 12.40 -4.34
N VAL A 8 1.61 11.77 -3.70
CA VAL A 8 1.97 10.39 -4.02
C VAL A 8 0.84 9.47 -3.54
N HIS A 9 0.03 8.94 -4.45
CA HIS A 9 -1.06 7.99 -4.11
C HIS A 9 -0.59 6.53 -4.13
N HIS A 10 0.32 6.17 -5.04
CA HIS A 10 0.71 4.78 -5.29
C HIS A 10 2.07 4.44 -4.66
N PHE A 11 2.08 3.52 -3.70
CA PHE A 11 3.30 2.98 -3.09
C PHE A 11 3.57 1.56 -3.61
N HIS A 12 4.59 1.38 -4.45
CA HIS A 12 4.93 0.06 -4.96
C HIS A 12 5.75 -0.72 -3.93
N GLY A 13 5.22 -1.88 -3.54
CA GLY A 13 5.83 -2.80 -2.57
C GLY A 13 7.14 -3.38 -3.10
N THR A 14 8.17 -3.27 -2.27
CA THR A 14 9.54 -3.74 -2.54
C THR A 14 9.84 -5.00 -1.70
N PRO A 15 10.76 -5.89 -2.14
CA PRO A 15 11.70 -5.71 -3.23
C PRO A 15 11.16 -6.07 -4.63
N VAL A 16 11.56 -5.29 -5.63
CA VAL A 16 11.32 -5.57 -7.05
C VAL A 16 12.66 -5.84 -7.73
N TRP A 17 12.88 -7.05 -8.24
CA TRP A 17 14.18 -7.46 -8.80
C TRP A 17 14.17 -7.51 -10.33
N GLY A 18 15.35 -7.26 -10.92
CA GLY A 18 15.59 -7.43 -12.35
C GLY A 18 16.48 -6.34 -12.94
N SER A 19 17.17 -6.68 -14.03
CA SER A 19 18.02 -5.77 -14.82
C SER A 19 18.97 -4.93 -13.94
N ALA A 20 19.71 -5.57 -13.03
CA ALA A 20 20.68 -4.92 -12.15
C ALA A 20 20.12 -3.71 -11.35
N GLY A 21 18.82 -3.75 -11.00
CA GLY A 21 18.15 -2.70 -10.23
C GLY A 21 17.35 -1.70 -11.07
N ASP A 22 17.45 -1.73 -12.40
CA ASP A 22 16.65 -0.85 -13.26
C ASP A 22 15.14 -1.08 -13.08
N VAL A 23 14.72 -2.31 -12.83
CA VAL A 23 13.31 -2.65 -12.63
C VAL A 23 12.78 -2.00 -11.36
N HIS A 24 13.54 -2.02 -10.26
CA HIS A 24 13.19 -1.30 -9.03
C HIS A 24 13.08 0.20 -9.30
N ARG A 25 14.10 0.78 -9.97
CA ARG A 25 14.08 2.20 -10.32
C ARG A 25 12.83 2.55 -11.12
N ILE A 26 12.49 1.78 -12.15
CA ILE A 26 11.27 1.99 -12.95
C ILE A 26 10.02 1.89 -12.07
N ALA A 27 9.95 0.87 -11.20
CA ALA A 27 8.79 0.62 -10.35
C ALA A 27 8.46 1.82 -9.45
N VAL A 28 9.46 2.50 -8.88
CA VAL A 28 9.23 3.54 -7.86
C VAL A 28 9.45 4.97 -8.36
N ASN A 29 10.07 5.18 -9.52
CA ASN A 29 10.34 6.52 -10.03
C ASN A 29 9.05 7.30 -10.30
N GLY A 30 8.95 8.50 -9.74
CA GLY A 30 7.74 9.33 -9.78
C GLY A 30 6.59 8.86 -8.88
N ALA A 31 6.77 7.75 -8.16
CA ALA A 31 5.77 7.14 -7.29
C ALA A 31 6.32 6.95 -5.85
N GLY A 32 5.55 6.28 -5.00
CA GLY A 32 5.98 5.86 -3.68
C GLY A 32 6.67 4.49 -3.73
N ALA A 33 7.57 4.24 -2.79
CA ALA A 33 8.08 2.90 -2.49
C ALA A 33 7.56 2.45 -1.12
N PHE A 34 7.04 1.22 -1.03
CA PHE A 34 6.68 0.61 0.24
C PHE A 34 7.73 -0.45 0.61
N VAL A 35 8.48 -0.21 1.68
CA VAL A 35 9.63 -1.03 2.06
C VAL A 35 9.36 -1.76 3.35
N SER A 36 9.41 -3.09 3.32
CA SER A 36 9.20 -3.92 4.49
C SER A 36 10.46 -4.04 5.34
N TYR A 37 10.33 -3.91 6.66
CA TYR A 37 11.44 -4.11 7.60
C TYR A 37 12.05 -5.51 7.51
N VAL A 38 11.24 -6.53 7.24
CA VAL A 38 11.72 -7.92 7.11
C VAL A 38 12.41 -8.19 5.76
N ARG A 39 12.28 -7.26 4.81
CA ARG A 39 12.94 -7.27 3.49
C ARG A 39 13.45 -5.87 3.13
N PRO A 40 14.42 -5.33 3.90
CA PRO A 40 14.87 -3.94 3.77
C PRO A 40 15.84 -3.76 2.59
N ASP A 41 16.02 -4.78 1.75
CA ASP A 41 17.04 -4.95 0.73
C ASP A 41 17.20 -3.70 -0.17
N GLN A 42 16.11 -2.97 -0.41
CA GLN A 42 16.04 -1.86 -1.36
C GLN A 42 15.77 -0.50 -0.71
N ILE A 43 15.86 -0.33 0.63
CA ILE A 43 15.53 0.95 1.29
C ILE A 43 16.35 2.13 0.78
N ALA A 44 17.67 1.97 0.63
CA ALA A 44 18.54 3.03 0.13
C ALA A 44 18.23 3.41 -1.32
N ALA A 45 17.96 2.42 -2.17
CA ALA A 45 17.56 2.64 -3.56
C ALA A 45 16.17 3.30 -3.64
N SER A 46 15.23 2.89 -2.80
CA SER A 46 13.88 3.47 -2.70
C SER A 46 13.95 4.93 -2.29
N ILE A 47 14.75 5.27 -1.28
CA ILE A 47 15.00 6.67 -0.90
C ILE A 47 15.61 7.45 -2.07
N LYS A 48 16.54 6.86 -2.82
CA LYS A 48 17.16 7.53 -3.97
C LYS A 48 16.14 7.84 -5.07
N TYR A 49 15.33 6.88 -5.48
CA TYR A 49 14.52 6.98 -6.72
C TYR A 49 13.04 7.32 -6.52
N ALA A 50 12.44 6.96 -5.39
CA ALA A 50 11.03 7.24 -5.14
C ALA A 50 10.79 8.71 -4.76
N SER A 51 9.58 9.19 -4.99
CA SER A 51 9.10 10.49 -4.51
C SER A 51 8.85 10.46 -2.99
N ALA A 52 8.36 9.32 -2.48
CA ALA A 52 8.15 9.08 -1.06
C ALA A 52 8.40 7.60 -0.70
N VAL A 53 8.67 7.34 0.57
CA VAL A 53 8.89 6.00 1.13
C VAL A 53 7.95 5.80 2.32
N GLY A 54 7.13 4.76 2.24
CA GLY A 54 6.41 4.21 3.39
C GLY A 54 7.15 2.97 3.89
N ILE A 55 7.21 2.78 5.19
CA ILE A 55 7.87 1.62 5.81
C ILE A 55 6.82 0.69 6.38
N ASP A 56 6.81 -0.54 5.88
CA ASP A 56 6.00 -1.64 6.42
C ASP A 56 6.75 -2.34 7.55
N ASN A 57 6.05 -2.68 8.63
CA ASN A 57 6.61 -3.38 9.79
C ASN A 57 6.98 -4.85 9.45
N GLY A 58 6.37 -5.43 8.41
CA GLY A 58 6.61 -6.78 7.95
C GLY A 58 5.97 -7.91 8.78
N ALA A 59 5.04 -7.61 9.69
CA ALA A 59 4.40 -8.57 10.60
C ALA A 59 3.78 -9.76 9.85
N PHE A 60 2.96 -9.49 8.83
CA PHE A 60 2.34 -10.53 8.00
C PHE A 60 3.40 -11.44 7.33
N SER A 61 4.46 -10.83 6.79
CA SER A 61 5.52 -11.58 6.11
C SER A 61 6.37 -12.42 7.06
N ALA A 62 6.58 -11.96 8.30
CA ALA A 62 7.25 -12.72 9.35
C ALA A 62 6.37 -13.89 9.84
N TRP A 63 5.09 -13.62 10.11
CA TRP A 63 4.12 -14.64 10.54
C TRP A 63 4.00 -15.79 9.53
N MET A 64 3.86 -15.48 8.23
CA MET A 64 3.85 -16.49 7.16
C MET A 64 5.09 -17.38 7.11
N ARG A 65 6.20 -16.95 7.73
CA ARG A 65 7.48 -17.66 7.79
C ARG A 65 7.77 -18.24 9.18
N GLY A 66 6.86 -18.12 10.14
CA GLY A 66 7.07 -18.52 11.54
C GLY A 66 8.16 -17.73 12.25
N LEU A 67 8.41 -16.48 11.84
CA LEU A 67 9.44 -15.63 12.43
C LEU A 67 8.83 -14.73 13.51
N VAL A 68 9.53 -14.62 14.64
CA VAL A 68 9.19 -13.68 15.71
C VAL A 68 10.02 -12.42 15.55
N ILE A 69 9.38 -11.25 15.54
CA ILE A 69 10.05 -9.95 15.45
C ILE A 69 10.22 -9.37 16.86
N ASP A 70 11.45 -8.96 17.19
CA ASP A 70 11.68 -8.04 18.30
C ASP A 70 11.48 -6.59 17.82
N TRP A 71 10.38 -5.98 18.22
CA TRP A 71 10.02 -4.61 17.82
C TRP A 71 11.03 -3.55 18.28
N ARG A 72 11.84 -3.83 19.31
CA ARG A 72 12.94 -2.93 19.70
C ARG A 72 13.99 -2.82 18.58
N ASN A 73 14.24 -3.92 17.87
CA ASN A 73 15.17 -3.92 16.73
C ASN A 73 14.57 -3.20 15.53
N PHE A 74 13.25 -3.29 15.32
CA PHE A 74 12.55 -2.49 14.32
C PHE A 74 12.77 -0.99 14.55
N TYR A 75 12.55 -0.50 15.78
CA TYR A 75 12.74 0.92 16.12
C TYR A 75 14.21 1.37 16.04
N LYS A 76 15.16 0.53 16.48
CA LYS A 76 16.61 0.77 16.32
C LYS A 76 17.04 0.84 14.86
N TRP A 77 16.39 0.09 13.99
CA TRP A 77 16.64 0.15 12.55
C TRP A 77 15.99 1.39 11.92
N LEU A 78 14.74 1.68 12.30
CA LEU A 78 13.92 2.78 11.77
C LEU A 78 14.59 4.14 11.97
N ILE A 79 15.22 4.40 13.12
CA ILE A 79 15.83 5.70 13.43
C ILE A 79 16.87 6.15 12.38
N ASN A 80 17.55 5.21 11.73
CA ASN A 80 18.54 5.51 10.69
C ASN A 80 17.93 6.16 9.44
N TYR A 81 16.62 6.00 9.23
CA TYR A 81 15.90 6.49 8.05
C TYR A 81 14.79 7.48 8.41
N TYR A 82 14.30 7.46 9.66
CA TYR A 82 13.11 8.19 10.10
C TYR A 82 13.14 9.68 9.74
N HIS A 83 14.27 10.35 9.95
CA HIS A 83 14.41 11.78 9.70
C HIS A 83 14.60 12.13 8.21
N HIS A 84 14.78 11.14 7.33
CA HIS A 84 14.94 11.39 5.91
C HIS A 84 13.65 12.03 5.35
N PRO A 85 13.72 13.13 4.57
CA PRO A 85 12.55 13.89 4.13
C PRO A 85 11.60 13.07 3.24
N LYS A 86 12.13 12.08 2.51
CA LYS A 86 11.32 11.17 1.70
C LYS A 86 10.62 10.06 2.49
N VAL A 87 11.03 9.76 3.73
CA VAL A 87 10.30 8.79 4.56
C VAL A 87 9.05 9.49 5.07
N ALA A 88 7.91 9.14 4.50
CA ALA A 88 6.64 9.82 4.73
C ALA A 88 5.93 9.27 5.97
N PHE A 89 5.94 7.95 6.14
CA PHE A 89 5.30 7.28 7.27
C PHE A 89 5.88 5.88 7.49
N PHE A 90 5.61 5.30 8.66
CA PHE A 90 5.81 3.88 8.93
C PHE A 90 4.57 3.28 9.58
N VAL A 91 4.31 2.01 9.28
CA VAL A 91 3.24 1.23 9.89
C VAL A 91 3.68 0.81 11.30
N ILE A 92 2.88 1.14 12.30
CA ILE A 92 3.10 0.68 13.68
C ILE A 92 3.03 -0.85 13.70
N PRO A 93 3.88 -1.54 14.48
CA PRO A 93 3.74 -2.96 14.72
C PRO A 93 2.32 -3.43 15.09
N ASP A 94 1.90 -4.56 14.53
CA ASP A 94 0.60 -5.20 14.77
C ASP A 94 0.75 -6.71 15.00
N VAL A 95 -0.30 -7.33 15.54
CA VAL A 95 -0.37 -8.78 15.80
C VAL A 95 -1.37 -9.41 14.81
N VAL A 96 -0.86 -10.20 13.85
CA VAL A 96 -1.65 -10.76 12.73
C VAL A 96 -2.84 -11.62 13.20
N GLU A 97 -2.67 -12.37 14.28
CA GLU A 97 -3.71 -13.22 14.89
C GLU A 97 -4.17 -12.69 16.26
N GLY A 98 -3.83 -11.44 16.59
CA GLY A 98 -4.21 -10.78 17.84
C GLY A 98 -5.49 -9.97 17.71
N GLY A 99 -5.98 -9.47 18.84
CA GLY A 99 -7.13 -8.57 18.91
C GLY A 99 -6.75 -7.10 19.04
N GLU A 100 -7.78 -6.25 19.13
CA GLU A 100 -7.63 -4.79 19.31
C GLU A 100 -6.71 -4.44 20.50
N SER A 101 -6.85 -5.16 21.62
CA SER A 101 -6.04 -4.95 22.83
C SER A 101 -4.55 -5.26 22.66
N ASP A 102 -4.21 -6.23 21.80
CA ASP A 102 -2.82 -6.58 21.49
C ASP A 102 -2.18 -5.48 20.65
N ASN A 103 -2.92 -4.98 19.65
CA ASN A 103 -2.50 -3.86 18.81
C ASN A 103 -2.37 -2.57 19.63
N ASP A 104 -3.27 -2.34 20.58
CA ASP A 104 -3.18 -1.24 21.56
C ASP A 104 -1.92 -1.28 22.41
N ALA A 105 -1.51 -2.47 22.85
CA ALA A 105 -0.27 -2.63 23.59
C ALA A 105 0.94 -2.21 22.73
N LEU A 106 0.95 -2.57 21.44
CA LEU A 106 2.02 -2.19 20.52
C LEU A 106 2.01 -0.69 20.19
N ILE A 107 0.84 -0.07 20.05
CA ILE A 107 0.70 1.38 19.86
C ILE A 107 1.28 2.14 21.07
N ARG A 108 0.97 1.72 22.30
CA ARG A 108 1.54 2.32 23.52
C ARG A 108 3.06 2.20 23.63
N LEU A 109 3.65 1.21 22.96
CA LEU A 109 5.09 1.00 22.94
C LEU A 109 5.83 1.82 21.88
N VAL A 110 5.12 2.59 21.03
CA VAL A 110 5.75 3.47 20.05
C VAL A 110 6.54 4.56 20.78
N PRO A 111 7.87 4.67 20.58
CA PRO A 111 8.63 5.76 21.15
C PRO A 111 8.09 7.13 20.70
N ARG A 112 7.91 8.06 21.65
CA ARG A 112 7.29 9.38 21.40
C ARG A 112 7.93 10.15 20.24
N MET A 113 9.25 10.01 20.05
CA MET A 113 9.99 10.64 18.95
C MET A 113 9.58 10.19 17.55
N PHE A 114 8.83 9.09 17.42
CA PHE A 114 8.38 8.58 16.13
C PHE A 114 6.93 8.95 15.77
N HIS A 115 6.14 9.49 16.72
CA HIS A 115 4.70 9.69 16.55
C HIS A 115 4.31 10.44 15.28
N ASP A 116 5.06 11.46 14.87
CA ASP A 116 4.72 12.32 13.72
C ASP A 116 4.58 11.56 12.39
N LYS A 117 5.19 10.37 12.28
CA LYS A 117 5.14 9.52 11.07
C LYS A 117 4.59 8.12 11.35
N ALA A 118 4.13 7.87 12.57
CA ALA A 118 3.62 6.57 12.97
C ALA A 118 2.15 6.43 12.53
N VAL A 119 1.81 5.26 11.99
CA VAL A 119 0.48 4.99 11.43
C VAL A 119 -0.04 3.66 11.97
N PRO A 120 -1.10 3.66 12.80
CA PRO A 120 -1.72 2.42 13.27
C PRO A 120 -2.48 1.73 12.13
N VAL A 121 -2.67 0.42 12.28
CA VAL A 121 -3.51 -0.37 11.37
C VAL A 121 -4.86 -0.59 12.04
N TRP A 122 -5.92 -0.24 11.32
CA TRP A 122 -7.25 -0.77 11.57
C TRP A 122 -7.48 -1.97 10.64
N HIS A 123 -7.80 -3.10 11.25
CA HIS A 123 -8.12 -4.32 10.54
C HIS A 123 -9.61 -4.39 10.27
N LEU A 124 -10.00 -4.78 9.06
CA LEU A 124 -11.41 -4.73 8.66
C LEU A 124 -12.36 -5.57 9.54
N HIS A 125 -11.85 -6.58 10.26
CA HIS A 125 -12.63 -7.38 11.21
C HIS A 125 -12.74 -6.77 12.62
N GLU A 126 -11.92 -5.78 12.96
CA GLU A 126 -12.03 -5.00 14.19
C GLU A 126 -13.28 -4.11 14.15
N SER A 127 -13.76 -3.66 15.30
CA SER A 127 -14.97 -2.84 15.44
C SER A 127 -14.84 -1.47 14.75
N LEU A 128 -15.98 -0.84 14.42
CA LEU A 128 -15.99 0.55 13.92
C LEU A 128 -15.71 1.56 15.05
N ASP A 129 -16.05 1.24 16.29
CA ASP A 129 -15.72 2.09 17.44
C ASP A 129 -14.20 2.21 17.58
N ARG A 130 -13.47 1.11 17.40
CA ARG A 130 -12.01 1.12 17.34
C ARG A 130 -11.48 2.02 16.22
N LEU A 131 -12.08 1.97 15.03
CA LEU A 131 -11.70 2.86 13.93
C LEU A 131 -11.87 4.32 14.32
N VAL A 132 -12.98 4.67 14.99
CA VAL A 132 -13.26 6.03 15.47
C VAL A 132 -12.22 6.49 16.48
N GLU A 133 -11.82 5.64 17.42
CA GLU A 133 -10.75 5.94 18.38
C GLU A 133 -9.42 6.24 17.68
N LEU A 134 -9.01 5.39 16.73
CA LEU A 134 -7.80 5.61 15.96
C LEU A 134 -7.85 6.92 15.16
N CYS A 135 -8.98 7.24 14.52
CA CYS A 135 -9.13 8.48 13.75
C CYS A 135 -9.13 9.74 14.63
N ARG A 136 -9.51 9.66 15.91
CA ARG A 136 -9.42 10.80 16.84
C ARG A 136 -8.00 11.17 17.20
N GLU A 137 -7.12 10.17 17.31
CA GLU A 137 -5.75 10.35 17.79
C GLU A 137 -4.73 10.51 16.67
N TRP A 138 -4.97 9.85 15.52
CA TRP A 138 -3.98 9.72 14.46
C TRP A 138 -4.41 10.45 13.18
N PRO A 139 -3.52 11.28 12.58
CA PRO A 139 -3.81 11.99 11.33
C PRO A 139 -3.87 11.04 10.13
N ARG A 140 -3.36 9.81 10.28
CA ARG A 140 -3.39 8.76 9.27
C ARG A 140 -3.62 7.40 9.92
N VAL A 141 -4.42 6.57 9.27
CA VAL A 141 -4.69 5.18 9.66
C VAL A 141 -4.52 4.26 8.44
N CYS A 142 -3.91 3.10 8.64
CA CYS A 142 -3.81 2.05 7.62
C CYS A 142 -5.05 1.15 7.66
N PHE A 143 -5.59 0.76 6.51
CA PHE A 143 -6.64 -0.26 6.41
C PHE A 143 -6.05 -1.60 6.00
N GLY A 144 -6.19 -2.61 6.87
CA GLY A 144 -5.68 -3.97 6.67
C GLY A 144 -6.80 -5.00 6.46
N SER A 145 -6.90 -5.57 5.25
CA SER A 145 -7.84 -6.67 4.97
C SER A 145 -7.45 -7.95 5.70
N SER A 146 -8.38 -8.53 6.46
CA SER A 146 -8.13 -9.56 7.48
C SER A 146 -9.43 -10.28 7.87
N GLY A 147 -9.31 -11.43 8.57
CA GLY A 147 -10.45 -12.25 8.98
C GLY A 147 -11.36 -12.62 7.81
N GLU A 148 -12.67 -12.53 8.01
CA GLU A 148 -13.70 -12.67 6.98
C GLU A 148 -13.61 -11.68 5.79
N PHE A 149 -12.80 -10.63 5.92
CA PHE A 149 -12.54 -9.62 4.90
C PHE A 149 -11.15 -9.81 4.26
N ALA A 150 -10.50 -10.96 4.43
CA ALA A 150 -9.19 -11.23 3.84
C ALA A 150 -9.20 -11.21 2.28
N VAL A 151 -10.33 -11.58 1.67
CA VAL A 151 -10.51 -11.54 0.22
C VAL A 151 -11.16 -10.21 -0.19
N ILE A 152 -10.36 -9.35 -0.82
CA ILE A 152 -10.80 -8.04 -1.31
C ILE A 152 -11.81 -8.17 -2.46
N ARG A 153 -12.61 -7.12 -2.67
CA ARG A 153 -13.61 -7.00 -3.74
C ARG A 153 -14.79 -7.98 -3.67
N THR A 154 -14.94 -8.72 -2.57
CA THR A 154 -16.20 -9.44 -2.30
C THR A 154 -17.29 -8.45 -1.90
N ALA A 155 -18.57 -8.82 -2.06
CA ALA A 155 -19.68 -7.96 -1.66
C ALA A 155 -19.60 -7.57 -0.17
N ARG A 156 -19.27 -8.54 0.70
CA ARG A 156 -19.04 -8.34 2.14
C ARG A 156 -17.90 -7.35 2.41
N TRP A 157 -16.79 -7.47 1.68
CA TRP A 157 -15.66 -6.54 1.80
C TRP A 157 -16.04 -5.12 1.35
N HIS A 158 -16.80 -4.99 0.25
CA HIS A 158 -17.28 -3.69 -0.21
C HIS A 158 -18.18 -3.02 0.81
N ARG A 159 -19.15 -3.74 1.39
CA ARG A 159 -20.00 -3.24 2.47
C ARG A 159 -19.17 -2.75 3.66
N ARG A 160 -18.16 -3.53 4.08
CA ARG A 160 -17.29 -3.14 5.20
C ARG A 160 -16.48 -1.88 4.95
N MET A 161 -15.91 -1.74 3.76
CA MET A 161 -15.19 -0.53 3.38
C MET A 161 -16.11 0.69 3.34
N GLN A 162 -17.34 0.52 2.85
CA GLN A 162 -18.35 1.55 2.84
C GLN A 162 -18.69 2.02 4.26
N ASP A 163 -19.03 1.09 5.16
CA ASP A 163 -19.33 1.40 6.57
C ASP A 163 -18.18 2.17 7.24
N ALA A 164 -16.94 1.77 6.96
CA ALA A 164 -15.74 2.40 7.50
C ALA A 164 -15.57 3.85 7.00
N PHE A 165 -15.64 4.09 5.70
CA PHE A 165 -15.49 5.44 5.16
C PHE A 165 -16.67 6.35 5.50
N GLU A 166 -17.90 5.85 5.57
CA GLU A 166 -19.07 6.60 6.04
C GLU A 166 -18.91 7.00 7.51
N THR A 167 -18.42 6.07 8.34
CA THR A 167 -18.11 6.36 9.74
C THR A 167 -17.12 7.51 9.83
N ILE A 168 -16.00 7.44 9.10
CA ILE A 168 -14.95 8.47 9.16
C ILE A 168 -15.45 9.82 8.63
N TYR A 169 -15.95 9.87 7.40
CA TYR A 169 -16.14 11.13 6.66
C TYR A 169 -17.56 11.68 6.72
N CYS A 170 -18.59 10.83 6.87
CA CYS A 170 -19.98 11.28 6.91
C CYS A 170 -20.48 11.45 8.36
N LYS A 171 -20.23 10.46 9.22
CA LYS A 171 -20.76 10.44 10.59
C LYS A 171 -19.93 11.30 11.55
N TYR A 172 -18.61 11.15 11.52
CA TYR A 172 -17.71 11.87 12.43
C TYR A 172 -16.95 13.04 11.78
N ASN A 173 -16.98 13.16 10.45
CA ASN A 173 -16.32 14.23 9.68
C ASN A 173 -14.81 14.39 9.99
N PHE A 174 -14.13 13.27 10.28
CA PHE A 174 -12.68 13.27 10.50
C PHE A 174 -11.92 13.67 9.23
N GLN A 175 -10.74 14.27 9.41
CA GLN A 175 -9.81 14.59 8.32
C GLN A 175 -8.68 13.55 8.18
N THR A 176 -8.83 12.41 8.87
CA THR A 176 -7.84 11.34 8.88
C THR A 176 -7.60 10.80 7.48
N SER A 177 -6.34 10.76 7.06
CA SER A 177 -5.94 10.17 5.79
C SER A 177 -5.89 8.65 5.89
N ILE A 178 -6.44 7.93 4.90
CA ILE A 178 -6.41 6.46 4.91
C ILE A 178 -5.34 5.93 3.95
N HIS A 179 -4.50 5.02 4.44
CA HIS A 179 -3.59 4.23 3.61
C HIS A 179 -4.14 2.80 3.42
N GLY A 180 -4.43 2.38 2.19
CA GLY A 180 -4.94 1.04 1.93
C GLY A 180 -3.83 0.00 1.79
N LEU A 181 -3.68 -0.90 2.77
CA LEU A 181 -2.67 -1.96 2.72
C LEU A 181 -3.03 -3.02 1.67
N ARG A 182 -2.16 -3.21 0.66
CA ARG A 182 -2.38 -4.11 -0.50
C ARG A 182 -3.59 -3.72 -1.38
N MET A 183 -3.93 -2.44 -1.46
CA MET A 183 -5.14 -1.93 -2.14
C MET A 183 -4.90 -1.18 -3.46
N LEU A 184 -3.73 -1.29 -4.11
CA LEU A 184 -3.48 -0.69 -5.44
C LEU A 184 -4.16 -1.37 -6.64
N ASP A 185 -5.12 -2.26 -6.43
CA ASP A 185 -5.99 -2.70 -7.54
C ASP A 185 -6.86 -1.52 -7.97
N GLY A 186 -6.85 -1.12 -9.25
CA GLY A 186 -7.63 0.02 -9.74
C GLY A 186 -9.14 -0.11 -9.48
N ARG A 187 -9.67 -1.33 -9.38
CA ARG A 187 -11.09 -1.58 -9.02
C ARG A 187 -11.38 -1.37 -7.53
N VAL A 188 -10.35 -1.23 -6.72
CA VAL A 188 -10.45 -0.81 -5.32
C VAL A 188 -10.14 0.67 -5.23
N LEU A 189 -8.96 1.08 -5.72
CA LEU A 189 -8.47 2.44 -5.59
C LEU A 189 -9.45 3.48 -6.15
N GLY A 190 -10.01 3.24 -7.36
CA GLY A 190 -10.95 4.17 -7.98
C GLY A 190 -12.35 4.23 -7.34
N ASN A 191 -12.64 3.39 -6.35
CA ASN A 191 -13.94 3.32 -5.69
C ASN A 191 -13.97 3.97 -4.30
N TYR A 192 -12.82 4.23 -3.69
CA TYR A 192 -12.74 4.69 -2.31
C TYR A 192 -11.78 5.86 -2.14
N PRO A 193 -12.04 6.79 -1.19
CA PRO A 193 -11.25 8.00 -0.99
C PRO A 193 -9.97 7.70 -0.18
N LEU A 194 -9.19 6.73 -0.64
CA LEU A 194 -7.90 6.40 -0.07
C LEU A 194 -6.94 7.55 -0.35
N ALA A 195 -6.29 8.08 0.69
CA ALA A 195 -5.24 9.08 0.50
C ALA A 195 -4.05 8.46 -0.22
N THR A 196 -3.70 7.23 0.14
CA THR A 196 -2.60 6.45 -0.48
C THR A 196 -2.93 4.95 -0.41
N ALA A 197 -2.25 4.12 -1.19
CA ALA A 197 -2.32 2.67 -1.04
C ALA A 197 -1.02 2.02 -1.50
N ASP A 198 -0.79 0.77 -1.09
CA ASP A 198 0.34 -0.03 -1.55
C ASP A 198 -0.10 -1.34 -2.25
N SER A 199 0.84 -1.97 -2.94
CA SER A 199 0.75 -3.40 -3.28
C SER A 199 2.09 -3.94 -3.74
N THR A 200 2.26 -5.26 -3.64
CA THR A 200 3.40 -5.99 -4.22
C THR A 200 3.15 -6.44 -5.67
N ASN A 201 2.16 -5.86 -6.38
CA ASN A 201 1.76 -6.33 -7.71
C ASN A 201 2.94 -6.40 -8.70
N LEU A 202 3.74 -5.34 -8.79
CA LEU A 202 4.92 -5.30 -9.65
C LEU A 202 5.95 -6.37 -9.25
N ALA A 203 6.27 -6.47 -7.95
CA ALA A 203 7.19 -7.48 -7.43
C ALA A 203 6.74 -8.91 -7.77
N CYS A 204 5.43 -9.19 -7.70
CA CYS A 204 4.87 -10.51 -7.97
C CYS A 204 4.73 -10.84 -9.46
N ASN A 205 4.41 -9.86 -10.31
CA ASN A 205 3.97 -10.11 -11.70
C ASN A 205 5.00 -9.76 -12.78
N VAL A 206 5.95 -8.86 -12.50
CA VAL A 206 7.04 -8.55 -13.45
C VAL A 206 7.91 -9.79 -13.73
N PRO A 207 8.37 -10.57 -12.73
CA PRO A 207 9.21 -11.75 -12.96
C PRO A 207 8.47 -12.90 -13.67
N LYS A 208 7.14 -12.95 -13.60
CA LYS A 208 6.28 -13.99 -14.20
C LYS A 208 6.01 -13.72 -15.68
N PHE A 209 7.01 -13.25 -16.43
CA PHE A 209 6.81 -12.70 -17.77
C PHE A 209 6.35 -13.71 -18.82
N ASN A 210 6.54 -15.00 -18.62
CA ASN A 210 6.03 -16.02 -19.55
C ASN A 210 4.62 -16.52 -19.19
N SER A 211 4.15 -16.34 -17.95
CA SER A 211 2.88 -16.92 -17.47
C SER A 211 1.81 -15.88 -17.18
N LYS A 212 2.20 -14.69 -16.73
CA LYS A 212 1.30 -13.58 -16.44
C LYS A 212 1.38 -12.55 -17.55
N TYR A 213 0.28 -12.33 -18.28
CA TYR A 213 0.23 -11.45 -19.46
C TYR A 213 1.28 -11.86 -20.51
N PRO A 214 1.26 -13.10 -21.03
CA PRO A 214 2.22 -13.57 -22.04
C PRO A 214 2.17 -12.75 -23.34
N GLU A 215 1.00 -12.21 -23.68
CA GLU A 215 0.79 -11.32 -24.83
C GLU A 215 1.66 -10.06 -24.75
N LEU A 216 1.84 -9.50 -23.54
CA LEU A 216 2.71 -8.35 -23.31
C LEU A 216 4.17 -8.69 -23.60
N THR A 217 4.61 -9.86 -23.16
CA THR A 217 5.97 -10.35 -23.40
C THR A 217 6.21 -10.63 -24.87
N ARG A 218 5.23 -11.20 -25.57
CA ARG A 218 5.29 -11.42 -27.03
C ARG A 218 5.45 -10.09 -27.76
N ALA A 219 4.62 -9.09 -27.45
CA ALA A 219 4.72 -7.77 -28.07
C ALA A 219 6.10 -7.12 -27.87
N ILE A 220 6.69 -7.24 -26.67
CA ILE A 220 8.04 -6.72 -26.40
C ILE A 220 9.11 -7.48 -27.20
N ARG A 221 8.98 -8.80 -27.36
CA ARG A 221 9.93 -9.62 -28.12
C ARG A 221 9.92 -9.31 -29.62
N GLU A 222 8.74 -9.03 -30.17
CA GLU A 222 8.52 -8.75 -31.58
C GLU A 222 8.86 -7.30 -31.97
N ALA A 223 9.00 -6.40 -30.99
CA ALA A 223 9.35 -5.00 -31.21
C ALA A 223 10.75 -4.83 -31.83
N GLU A 224 10.91 -3.78 -32.65
CA GLU A 224 12.15 -3.55 -33.40
C GLU A 224 13.38 -3.37 -32.50
N TYR A 225 13.22 -2.71 -31.36
CA TYR A 225 14.29 -2.50 -30.38
C TYR A 225 14.76 -3.79 -29.69
N SER A 226 14.04 -4.91 -29.86
CA SER A 226 14.40 -6.22 -29.31
C SER A 226 15.13 -7.11 -30.32
N ARG A 227 15.21 -6.71 -31.60
CA ARG A 227 15.90 -7.50 -32.64
C ARG A 227 17.41 -7.53 -32.37
N GLY A 228 18.01 -8.71 -32.52
CA GLY A 228 19.45 -8.91 -32.38
C GLY A 228 19.99 -8.87 -30.94
N LEU A 229 19.14 -8.67 -29.93
CA LEU A 229 19.56 -8.73 -28.54
C LEU A 229 19.99 -10.15 -28.13
N SER A 230 21.04 -10.24 -27.32
CA SER A 230 21.37 -11.50 -26.64
C SER A 230 20.23 -11.93 -25.71
N ALA A 231 20.19 -13.21 -25.32
CA ALA A 231 19.18 -13.70 -24.39
C ALA A 231 19.14 -12.93 -23.05
N LYS A 232 20.30 -12.47 -22.57
CA LYS A 232 20.43 -11.67 -21.35
C LYS A 232 19.83 -10.27 -21.53
N GLU A 233 20.16 -9.60 -22.62
CA GLU A 233 19.65 -8.26 -22.94
C GLU A 233 18.15 -8.29 -23.24
N LEU A 234 17.67 -9.30 -23.96
CA LEU A 234 16.25 -9.50 -24.23
C LEU A 234 15.48 -9.70 -22.92
N LYS A 235 15.98 -10.54 -22.01
CA LYS A 235 15.36 -10.73 -20.69
C LYS A 235 15.32 -9.41 -19.90
N ALA A 236 16.41 -8.65 -19.88
CA ALA A 236 16.44 -7.34 -19.22
C ALA A 236 15.42 -6.35 -19.83
N THR A 237 15.33 -6.32 -21.16
CA THR A 237 14.38 -5.49 -21.92
C THR A 237 12.94 -5.89 -21.61
N ILE A 238 12.63 -7.18 -21.57
CA ILE A 238 11.31 -7.69 -21.17
C ILE A 238 10.95 -7.22 -19.76
N LEU A 239 11.84 -7.42 -18.78
CA LEU A 239 11.54 -7.06 -17.39
C LEU A 239 11.32 -5.55 -17.21
N LYS A 240 12.15 -4.71 -17.85
CA LYS A 240 12.03 -3.25 -17.79
C LYS A 240 10.73 -2.76 -18.42
N ASN A 241 10.43 -3.18 -19.66
CA ASN A 241 9.23 -2.75 -20.37
C ASN A 241 7.96 -3.25 -19.68
N ARG A 242 7.94 -4.50 -19.21
CA ARG A 242 6.80 -5.02 -18.44
C ARG A 242 6.56 -4.23 -17.16
N CYS A 243 7.62 -3.90 -16.43
CA CYS A 243 7.50 -3.10 -15.22
C CYS A 243 6.90 -1.72 -15.53
N ALA A 244 7.40 -1.04 -16.57
CA ALA A 244 6.87 0.26 -16.98
C ALA A 244 5.38 0.18 -17.36
N ILE A 245 4.98 -0.84 -18.13
CA ILE A 245 3.61 -0.99 -18.61
C ILE A 245 2.66 -1.35 -17.47
N LEU A 246 3.04 -2.29 -16.59
CA LEU A 246 2.22 -2.65 -15.43
C LEU A 246 2.12 -1.50 -14.43
N LYS A 247 3.21 -0.76 -14.20
CA LYS A 247 3.21 0.45 -13.37
C LYS A 247 2.25 1.49 -13.94
N GLY A 248 2.35 1.79 -15.23
CA GLY A 248 1.47 2.74 -15.91
C GLY A 248 0.00 2.35 -15.80
N ALA A 249 -0.33 1.05 -15.92
CA ALA A 249 -1.71 0.57 -15.77
C ALA A 249 -2.24 0.72 -14.33
N ILE A 250 -1.39 0.52 -13.31
CA ILE A 250 -1.76 0.73 -11.89
C ILE A 250 -1.96 2.22 -11.60
N GLU A 251 -1.03 3.05 -12.07
CA GLU A 251 -1.02 4.49 -11.79
C GLU A 251 -2.01 5.30 -12.62
N ALA A 252 -2.59 4.71 -13.67
CA ALA A 252 -3.66 5.33 -14.46
C ALA A 252 -4.98 5.49 -13.69
N VAL A 253 -5.12 4.88 -12.52
CA VAL A 253 -6.29 5.01 -11.65
C VAL A 253 -5.91 5.78 -10.40
N GLU A 254 -6.61 6.87 -10.14
CA GLU A 254 -6.49 7.67 -8.92
C GLU A 254 -7.73 7.47 -8.04
N PRO A 255 -7.59 7.56 -6.71
CA PRO A 255 -8.73 7.52 -5.82
C PRO A 255 -9.60 8.78 -5.97
N PRO A 256 -10.94 8.67 -5.85
CA PRO A 256 -11.78 9.86 -5.76
C PRO A 256 -11.38 10.69 -4.54
N SER A 257 -11.55 12.02 -4.63
CA SER A 257 -11.49 12.86 -3.43
C SER A 257 -12.60 12.48 -2.44
N ILE A 258 -12.42 12.84 -1.16
CA ILE A 258 -13.45 12.63 -0.13
C ILE A 258 -14.78 13.27 -0.56
N SER A 259 -14.75 14.49 -1.08
CA SER A 259 -15.96 15.18 -1.56
C SER A 259 -16.63 14.47 -2.73
N GLU A 260 -15.88 14.01 -3.72
CA GLU A 260 -16.44 13.26 -4.84
C GLU A 260 -17.06 11.95 -4.38
N TRP A 261 -16.39 11.24 -3.48
CA TRP A 261 -16.89 9.98 -2.93
C TRP A 261 -18.18 10.19 -2.11
N VAL A 262 -18.23 11.18 -1.23
CA VAL A 262 -19.45 11.53 -0.47
C VAL A 262 -20.59 11.96 -1.40
N SER A 263 -20.29 12.73 -2.46
CA SER A 263 -21.29 13.24 -3.40
C SER A 263 -21.99 12.17 -4.23
N LYS A 264 -21.35 10.99 -4.42
CA LYS A 264 -21.95 9.86 -5.14
C LYS A 264 -23.16 9.27 -4.41
N GLY A 265 -23.40 9.67 -3.15
CA GLY A 265 -24.49 9.19 -2.32
C GLY A 265 -24.38 7.71 -1.99
N LEU A 266 -25.35 7.22 -1.22
CA LEU A 266 -25.49 5.79 -0.95
C LEU A 266 -25.93 5.10 -2.25
N GLN A 267 -25.11 4.22 -2.80
CA GLN A 267 -25.42 3.32 -3.92
C GLN A 267 -26.65 2.45 -3.60
N PRO A 268 -27.45 2.02 -4.60
CA PRO A 268 -28.72 1.32 -4.38
C PRO A 268 -28.67 0.03 -3.55
N PHE A 269 -27.54 -0.69 -3.49
CA PHE A 269 -27.39 -1.85 -2.59
C PHE A 269 -27.31 -1.48 -1.10
N GLN A 270 -27.30 -0.17 -0.80
CA GLN A 270 -27.31 0.45 0.51
C GLN A 270 -28.73 0.88 0.93
N LEU A 271 -29.74 0.67 0.07
CA LEU A 271 -31.15 0.97 0.34
C LEU A 271 -32.00 -0.26 0.72
N GLU A 272 -31.39 -1.41 1.02
CA GLU A 272 -32.13 -2.53 1.58
C GLU A 272 -32.43 -2.34 3.08
N LEU A 273 -33.55 -1.65 3.28
CA LEU A 273 -34.65 -1.87 4.25
C LEU A 273 -34.32 -1.77 5.75
N GLU A 274 -34.32 -0.53 6.25
CA GLU A 274 -35.22 -0.24 7.38
C GLU A 274 -36.65 -0.48 6.89
N ILE A 275 -37.22 -1.66 7.20
CA ILE A 275 -38.65 -1.94 7.46
C ILE A 275 -38.75 -3.44 7.79
N ALA A 276 -38.74 -3.76 9.10
CA ALA A 276 -39.73 -4.52 9.86
C ALA A 276 -39.11 -5.03 11.17
#